data_AF-A0A4Y2R2G1-F1
#
_entry.id   AF-A0A4Y2R2G1-F1
#
_cell.length_a   1.000
_cell.length_b   1.000
_cell.length_c   1.000
_cell.angle_alpha   90.00
_cell.angle_beta   90.00
_cell.angle_gamma   90.00
#
_symmetry.space_group_name_H-M   'P 1'
#
loop_
_entity.id
_entity.type
_entity.pdbx_description
1 polymer ?
#
loop_
_entity_poly.entity_id
_entity_poly.type
_entity_poly.pdbx_seq_one_letter_code
_entity_poly.pdbx_strand_id
1 'polypeptide(L)'
;MDKYQHLCKIAGKTWGINRNIRRLLYKTVIERTLCHGASVWEHNMTSRLQKKLDSIQRLFHLYITGAYRITPTTALQMVTGLQSLHLQIQQEAIYARVARGRSSFNVFTVIFSPTYYESKSSGIHIHPPNFFSTIKLHLQKIP
;
A
#
# COMPACT_ATOMS: atom_id res chain seq x y z
N MET A 1 -9.42 15.16 -3.58
CA MET A 1 -9.25 15.89 -2.29
C MET A 1 -10.44 15.65 -1.36
N ASP A 2 -11.58 15.26 -1.91
CA ASP A 2 -12.85 15.07 -1.21
C ASP A 2 -12.78 13.98 -0.12
N LYS A 3 -12.08 12.87 -0.40
CA LYS A 3 -11.83 11.80 0.58
C LYS A 3 -11.14 12.30 1.86
N TYR A 4 -10.19 13.23 1.76
CA TYR A 4 -9.53 13.83 2.93
C TYR A 4 -10.49 14.69 3.75
N GLN A 5 -11.32 15.50 3.07
CA GLN A 5 -12.31 16.34 3.73
C GLN A 5 -13.39 15.51 4.44
N HIS A 6 -13.85 14.42 3.83
CA HIS A 6 -14.77 13.48 4.47
C HIS A 6 -14.18 12.84 5.73
N LEU A 7 -12.92 12.39 5.68
CA LEU A 7 -12.24 11.86 6.86
C LEU A 7 -12.11 12.91 7.96
N CYS A 8 -11.70 14.14 7.61
CA CYS A 8 -11.61 15.26 8.53
C CYS A 8 -12.94 15.62 9.20
N LYS A 9 -14.09 15.42 8.54
CA LYS A 9 -15.42 15.65 9.11
C LYS A 9 -15.81 14.61 10.17
N ILE A 10 -15.35 13.36 10.04
CA ILE A 10 -15.70 12.28 10.96
C ILE A 10 -14.92 12.39 12.28
N ALA A 11 -13.72 13.00 12.28
CA ALA A 11 -12.93 13.20 13.49
C ALA A 11 -13.09 14.62 14.06
N GLY A 12 -14.00 14.78 15.03
CA GLY A 12 -14.07 15.99 15.86
C GLY A 12 -12.90 16.13 16.84
N LYS A 13 -12.67 17.34 17.38
CA LYS A 13 -11.56 17.67 18.30
C LYS A 13 -11.60 16.94 19.65
N THR A 14 -12.79 16.51 20.11
CA THR A 14 -13.02 15.95 21.45
C THR A 14 -13.71 14.58 21.46
N TRP A 15 -14.40 14.19 20.38
CA TRP A 15 -15.16 12.92 20.26
C TRP A 15 -14.79 12.11 19.01
N GLY A 16 -13.63 12.40 18.42
CA GLY A 16 -13.21 11.84 17.14
C GLY A 16 -12.62 10.43 17.20
N ILE A 17 -12.42 9.88 16.00
CA ILE A 17 -11.77 8.60 15.75
C ILE A 17 -10.37 8.52 16.41
N ASN A 18 -10.12 7.43 17.16
CA ASN A 18 -8.82 7.15 17.79
C ASN A 18 -7.67 7.26 16.77
N ARG A 19 -6.52 7.78 17.21
CA ARG A 19 -5.29 7.88 16.41
C ARG A 19 -4.93 6.57 15.70
N ASN A 20 -5.13 5.43 16.35
CA ASN A 20 -4.87 4.10 15.76
C ASN A 20 -5.83 3.80 14.61
N ILE A 21 -7.11 4.12 14.75
CA ILE A 21 -8.11 3.93 13.69
C ILE A 21 -7.84 4.90 12.53
N ARG A 22 -7.45 6.15 12.80
CA ARG A 22 -7.04 7.10 11.74
C ARG A 22 -5.83 6.57 10.95
N ARG A 23 -4.84 6.01 11.64
CA ARG A 23 -3.67 5.36 11.02
C ARG A 23 -4.09 4.14 10.19
N LEU A 24 -5.01 3.33 10.70
CA LEU A 24 -5.54 2.17 9.99
C LEU A 24 -6.28 2.58 8.70
N LEU A 25 -7.14 3.59 8.76
CA LEU A 25 -7.86 4.11 7.60
C LEU A 25 -6.89 4.65 6.53
N TYR A 26 -5.83 5.33 6.95
CA TYR A 26 -4.80 5.78 6.02
C TYR A 26 -4.15 4.61 5.28
N LYS A 27 -3.66 3.59 6.01
CA LYS A 27 -3.00 2.43 5.40
C LYS A 27 -3.94 1.61 4.51
N THR A 28 -5.19 1.43 4.93
CA THR A 28 -6.12 0.52 4.23
C THR A 28 -6.81 1.18 3.05
N VAL A 29 -7.17 2.46 3.14
CA VAL A 29 -7.94 3.15 2.10
C VAL A 29 -7.05 4.04 1.25
N ILE A 30 -6.30 4.96 1.87
CA ILE A 30 -5.58 6.02 1.15
C ILE A 30 -4.35 5.45 0.47
N GLU A 31 -3.51 4.75 1.24
CA GLU A 31 -2.29 4.12 0.73
C GLU A 31 -2.63 3.11 -0.38
N ARG A 32 -3.63 2.24 -0.18
CA ARG A 32 -4.10 1.30 -1.22
C ARG A 32 -4.62 2.00 -2.47
N THR A 33 -5.43 3.07 -2.31
CA THR A 33 -5.94 3.84 -3.45
C THR A 33 -4.80 4.44 -4.27
N LEU A 34 -3.77 4.98 -3.60
CA LEU A 34 -2.61 5.58 -4.28
C LEU A 34 -1.71 4.51 -4.90
N CYS A 35 -1.51 3.37 -4.23
CA CYS A 35 -0.69 2.27 -4.74
C CYS A 35 -1.34 1.52 -5.91
N HIS A 36 -2.66 1.63 -6.11
CA HIS A 36 -3.32 1.06 -7.27
C HIS A 36 -2.72 1.56 -8.60
N GLY A 37 -2.29 2.82 -8.64
CA GLY A 37 -1.62 3.42 -9.80
C GLY A 37 -0.11 3.12 -9.89
N ALA A 38 0.46 2.36 -8.94
CA ALA A 38 1.90 2.19 -8.81
C ALA A 38 2.54 1.59 -10.07
N SER A 39 1.90 0.59 -10.69
CA SER A 39 2.41 -0.05 -11.91
C SER A 39 2.46 0.90 -13.11
N VAL A 40 1.65 1.96 -13.13
CA VAL A 40 1.67 2.98 -14.19
C VAL A 40 2.77 4.01 -13.93
N TRP A 41 3.05 4.29 -12.65
CA TRP A 41 4.01 5.32 -12.25
C TRP A 41 5.45 4.83 -12.13
N GLU A 42 5.69 3.51 -12.16
CA GLU A 42 7.01 2.88 -12.01
C GLU A 42 8.09 3.54 -12.87
N HIS A 43 7.79 3.76 -14.16
CA HIS A 43 8.72 4.32 -15.15
C HIS A 43 8.78 5.86 -15.12
N ASN A 44 7.80 6.52 -14.51
CA ASN A 44 7.54 7.97 -14.63
C ASN A 44 7.61 8.74 -13.30
N MET A 45 8.28 8.20 -12.28
CA MET A 45 8.36 8.80 -10.95
C MET A 45 9.24 10.04 -10.93
N THR A 46 8.75 11.11 -11.55
CA THR A 46 9.41 12.43 -11.62
C THR A 46 9.41 13.09 -10.25
N SER A 47 10.41 13.95 -10.02
CA SER A 47 10.52 14.77 -8.80
C SER A 47 9.25 15.59 -8.51
N ARG A 48 8.52 16.00 -9.56
CA ARG A 48 7.23 16.68 -9.44
C ARG A 48 6.15 15.79 -8.84
N LEU A 49 6.07 14.52 -9.27
CA LEU A 49 5.11 13.56 -8.73
C LEU A 49 5.43 13.23 -7.28
N GLN A 50 6.71 13.01 -6.95
CA GLN A 50 7.19 12.80 -5.59
C GLN A 50 6.76 13.94 -4.66
N LYS A 51 7.06 15.20 -5.01
CA LYS A 51 6.64 16.38 -4.23
C LYS A 51 5.13 16.43 -4.01
N LYS A 52 4.35 16.05 -5.02
CA LYS A 52 2.88 16.03 -4.91
C LYS A 52 2.42 14.94 -3.95
N LEU A 53 3.01 13.74 -4.01
CA LEU A 53 2.72 12.66 -3.08
C LEU A 53 3.12 13.02 -1.65
N ASP A 54 4.27 13.66 -1.45
CA ASP A 54 4.71 14.15 -0.14
C ASP A 54 3.75 15.20 0.43
N SER A 55 3.25 16.10 -0.41
CA SER A 55 2.24 17.09 -0.01
C SER A 55 0.93 16.43 0.47
N ILE A 56 0.49 15.38 -0.24
CA ILE A 56 -0.69 14.59 0.11
C ILE A 56 -0.45 13.83 1.40
N GLN A 57 0.69 13.15 1.53
CA GLN A 57 1.06 12.40 2.73
C GLN A 57 1.15 13.30 3.96
N ARG A 58 1.71 14.51 3.83
CA ARG A 58 1.79 15.48 4.92
C ARG A 58 0.41 15.85 5.48
N LEU A 59 -0.59 16.03 4.62
CA LEU A 59 -1.97 16.31 5.07
C LEU A 59 -2.50 15.17 5.94
N PHE A 60 -2.29 13.92 5.53
CA PHE A 60 -2.72 12.77 6.31
C PHE A 60 -1.93 12.60 7.61
N HIS A 61 -0.63 12.90 7.61
CA HIS A 61 0.16 12.90 8.84
C HIS A 61 -0.39 13.90 9.87
N LEU A 62 -0.70 15.14 9.44
CA LEU A 62 -1.30 16.14 10.31
C LEU A 62 -2.69 15.71 10.81
N TYR A 63 -3.50 15.10 9.94
CA TYR A 63 -4.80 14.58 10.32
C TYR A 63 -4.71 13.44 11.36
N ILE A 64 -3.73 12.54 11.23
CA ILE A 64 -3.54 11.41 12.15
C ILE A 64 -2.98 11.90 13.50
N THR A 65 -2.00 12.79 13.49
CA THR A 65 -1.36 13.26 14.74
C THR A 65 -2.16 14.36 15.43
N GLY A 66 -2.93 15.16 14.68
CA GLY A 66 -3.52 16.39 15.19
C GLY A 66 -2.48 17.49 15.50
N ALA A 67 -1.26 17.36 14.99
CA ALA A 67 -0.18 18.31 15.24
C ALA A 67 -0.37 19.64 14.48
N TYR A 68 0.39 20.67 14.89
CA TYR A 68 0.37 21.97 14.24
C TYR A 68 0.85 21.90 12.79
N ARG A 69 0.33 22.80 11.95
CA ARG A 69 0.69 22.88 10.52
C ARG A 69 2.16 23.17 10.26
N ILE A 70 2.88 23.73 11.23
CA ILE A 70 4.32 24.05 11.13
C ILE A 70 5.21 22.89 11.60
N THR A 71 4.65 21.80 12.15
CA THR A 71 5.44 20.67 12.62
C THR A 71 6.23 20.04 11.46
N PRO A 72 7.54 19.77 11.62
CA PRO A 72 8.36 19.14 10.57
C PRO A 72 7.80 17.79 10.11
N THR A 73 7.83 17.51 8.80
CA THR A 73 7.32 16.25 8.25
C THR A 73 8.06 15.03 8.79
N THR A 74 9.36 15.15 9.03
CA THR A 74 10.21 14.11 9.61
C THR A 74 9.75 13.72 11.01
N ALA A 75 9.46 14.70 11.87
CA ALA A 75 8.91 14.45 13.20
C ALA A 75 7.55 13.75 13.13
N LEU A 76 6.68 14.17 12.19
CA LEU A 76 5.39 13.52 11.99
C LEU A 76 5.53 12.05 11.54
N GLN A 77 6.49 11.74 10.67
CA GLN A 77 6.77 10.36 10.23
C GLN A 77 7.23 9.49 11.39
N MET A 78 8.18 9.98 12.21
CA MET A 78 8.65 9.24 13.38
C MET A 78 7.51 8.95 14.36
N VAL A 79 6.71 9.97 14.65
CA VAL A 79 5.59 9.85 15.60
C VAL A 79 4.52 8.90 15.06
N THR A 80 4.20 8.94 13.76
CA THR A 80 3.18 8.06 13.15
C THR A 80 3.68 6.65 12.80
N GLY A 81 4.99 6.46 12.68
CA GLY A 81 5.58 5.20 12.21
C GLY A 81 5.06 4.80 10.83
N LEU A 82 4.87 5.77 9.94
CA LEU A 82 4.43 5.55 8.57
C LEU A 82 5.60 5.76 7.60
N GLN A 83 5.75 4.85 6.65
CA GLN A 83 6.77 4.93 5.62
C GLN A 83 6.41 6.01 4.59
N SER A 84 7.41 6.60 3.94
CA SER A 84 7.19 7.54 2.83
C SER A 84 6.42 6.86 1.69
N LEU A 85 5.37 7.53 1.22
CA LEU A 85 4.40 6.98 0.26
C LEU A 85 5.02 6.71 -1.11
N HIS A 86 6.01 7.51 -1.51
CA HIS A 86 6.82 7.23 -2.69
C HIS A 86 7.51 5.85 -2.63
N LEU A 87 8.09 5.50 -1.47
CA LEU A 87 8.77 4.21 -1.29
C LEU A 87 7.78 3.04 -1.34
N GLN A 88 6.59 3.22 -0.74
CA GLN A 88 5.54 2.21 -0.80
C GLN A 88 5.03 1.98 -2.23
N ILE A 89 4.85 3.06 -2.99
CA ILE A 89 4.47 2.98 -4.42
C ILE A 89 5.55 2.25 -5.22
N GLN A 90 6.83 2.57 -5.02
CA GLN A 90 7.91 1.86 -5.69
C GLN A 90 7.91 0.37 -5.34
N GLN A 91 7.76 0.05 -4.06
CA GLN A 91 7.70 -1.34 -3.60
C GLN A 91 6.52 -2.10 -4.22
N GLU A 92 5.33 -1.50 -4.28
CA GLU A 92 4.15 -2.11 -4.90
C GLU A 92 4.30 -2.26 -6.42
N ALA A 93 4.97 -1.32 -7.08
CA ALA A 93 5.29 -1.43 -8.50
C ALA A 93 6.25 -2.60 -8.78
N ILE A 94 7.31 -2.73 -7.97
CA ILE A 94 8.26 -3.85 -8.05
C ILE A 94 7.54 -5.17 -7.83
N TYR A 95 6.73 -5.26 -6.77
CA TYR A 95 5.95 -6.45 -6.47
C TYR A 95 4.98 -6.78 -7.62
N ALA A 96 4.30 -5.77 -8.18
CA ALA A 96 3.44 -5.95 -9.34
C ALA A 96 4.17 -6.57 -10.53
N ARG A 97 5.35 -6.05 -10.84
CA ARG A 97 6.16 -6.51 -11.96
C ARG A 97 6.67 -7.94 -11.76
N VAL A 98 7.16 -8.25 -10.57
CA VAL A 98 7.72 -9.57 -10.26
C VAL A 98 6.61 -10.62 -10.13
N ALA A 99 5.58 -10.35 -9.33
CA ALA A 99 4.54 -11.33 -9.03
C ALA A 99 3.49 -11.47 -10.15
N ARG A 100 3.10 -10.35 -10.79
CA ARG A 100 2.06 -10.35 -11.84
C ARG A 100 2.66 -10.33 -13.24
N GLY A 101 3.65 -9.47 -13.46
CA GLY A 101 4.33 -9.34 -14.75
C GLY A 101 5.32 -10.48 -15.03
N ARG A 102 5.63 -11.33 -14.04
CA ARG A 102 6.60 -12.43 -14.14
C ARG A 102 7.95 -12.00 -14.75
N SER A 103 8.35 -10.77 -14.46
CA SER A 103 9.64 -10.22 -14.86
C SER A 103 10.51 -10.05 -13.63
N SER A 104 11.77 -10.48 -13.70
CA SER A 104 12.73 -10.19 -12.64
C SER A 104 12.97 -8.68 -12.51
N PHE A 105 13.32 -8.25 -11.31
CA PHE A 105 13.80 -6.90 -11.05
C PHE A 105 15.04 -6.91 -10.18
N ASN A 106 15.98 -6.02 -10.48
CA ASN A 106 17.16 -5.82 -9.67
C ASN A 106 17.01 -4.52 -8.85
N VAL A 107 17.19 -4.62 -7.54
CA VAL A 107 17.34 -3.47 -6.65
C VAL A 107 18.73 -3.53 -6.04
N PHE A 108 19.62 -2.64 -6.48
CA PHE A 108 21.04 -2.61 -6.11
C PHE A 108 21.78 -3.93 -6.43
N THR A 109 21.96 -4.79 -5.43
CA THR A 109 22.62 -6.10 -5.55
C THR A 109 21.64 -7.26 -5.41
N VAL A 110 20.38 -6.98 -5.07
CA VAL A 110 19.36 -8.01 -4.81
C VAL A 110 18.50 -8.21 -6.05
N ILE A 111 18.41 -9.46 -6.50
CA ILE A 111 17.57 -9.86 -7.64
C ILE A 111 16.27 -10.46 -7.12
N PHE A 112 15.15 -9.84 -7.50
CA PHE A 112 13.81 -10.34 -7.28
C PHE A 112 13.37 -11.17 -8.48
N SER A 113 13.52 -12.49 -8.39
CA SER A 113 13.03 -13.43 -9.40
C SER A 113 11.56 -13.80 -9.15
N PRO A 114 10.72 -13.91 -10.20
CA PRO A 114 9.36 -14.43 -10.07
C PRO A 114 9.29 -15.84 -9.49
N THR A 115 10.38 -16.61 -9.59
CA THR A 115 10.47 -17.98 -9.05
C THR A 115 10.54 -18.04 -7.53
N TYR A 116 10.91 -16.94 -6.86
CA TYR A 116 10.94 -16.88 -5.39
C TYR A 116 9.56 -16.68 -4.77
N TYR A 117 8.54 -16.37 -5.57
CA TYR A 117 7.21 -16.06 -5.09
C TYR A 117 6.21 -17.09 -5.60
N GLU A 118 5.34 -17.56 -4.71
CA GLU A 118 4.22 -18.42 -5.12
C GLU A 118 3.32 -17.67 -6.11
N SER A 119 2.96 -18.36 -7.19
CA SER A 119 1.99 -17.82 -8.13
C SER A 119 0.62 -17.77 -7.47
N LYS A 120 -0.03 -16.62 -7.48
CA LYS A 120 -1.46 -16.55 -7.13
C LYS A 120 -2.24 -17.50 -8.03
N SER A 121 -2.86 -18.52 -7.45
CA SER A 121 -3.82 -19.36 -8.17
C SER A 121 -5.03 -18.49 -8.53
N SER A 122 -5.31 -18.35 -9.82
CA SER A 122 -6.54 -17.71 -10.28
C SER A 122 -7.69 -18.68 -10.04
N GLY A 123 -8.31 -18.61 -8.85
CA GLY A 123 -9.51 -19.40 -8.52
C GLY A 123 -10.71 -19.15 -9.44
N ILE A 124 -10.61 -18.19 -10.36
CA ILE A 124 -11.63 -17.82 -11.34
C ILE A 124 -11.83 -18.92 -12.40
N HIS A 125 -10.83 -19.77 -12.65
CA HIS A 125 -10.94 -20.85 -13.65
C HIS A 125 -11.38 -22.20 -13.06
N ILE A 126 -11.61 -22.27 -11.75
CA ILE A 126 -12.03 -23.50 -11.10
C ILE A 126 -13.54 -23.44 -10.90
N HIS A 127 -14.27 -24.17 -11.74
CA HIS A 127 -15.72 -24.36 -11.57
C HIS A 127 -15.98 -24.87 -10.13
N PRO A 128 -16.99 -24.36 -9.39
CA PRO A 128 -17.17 -24.62 -7.95
C PRO A 128 -17.05 -26.10 -7.48
N PRO A 129 -17.51 -27.11 -8.25
CA PRO A 129 -17.34 -28.52 -7.90
C PRO A 129 -15.88 -29.00 -7.93
N ASN A 130 -15.03 -28.42 -8.79
CA ASN A 130 -13.64 -28.83 -8.99
C ASN A 130 -12.67 -28.21 -7.96
N PHE A 131 -13.15 -27.24 -7.19
CA PHE A 131 -12.38 -26.60 -6.13
C PHE A 131 -12.12 -27.57 -4.96
N PHE A 132 -13.16 -28.33 -4.58
CA PHE A 132 -13.08 -29.29 -3.49
C PHE A 132 -12.19 -30.50 -3.80
N SER A 133 -12.14 -30.95 -5.06
CA SER A 133 -11.26 -32.05 -5.47
C SER A 133 -9.78 -31.65 -5.47
N THR A 134 -9.48 -30.43 -5.92
CA THR A 134 -8.11 -29.90 -5.96
C THR A 134 -7.53 -29.71 -4.55
N ILE A 135 -8.34 -29.22 -3.61
CA ILE A 135 -7.92 -29.06 -2.20
C ILE A 135 -7.68 -30.42 -1.53
N LYS A 136 -8.56 -31.41 -1.76
CA LYS A 136 -8.37 -32.76 -1.21
C LYS A 136 -7.06 -33.41 -1.68
N LEU A 137 -6.72 -33.28 -2.97
CA LEU A 137 -5.47 -33.80 -3.51
C LEU A 137 -4.23 -33.10 -2.94
N HIS A 138 -4.32 -31.82 -2.60
CA HIS A 138 -3.22 -31.07 -2.00
C HIS A 138 -3.01 -31.45 -0.53
N LEU A 139 -4.10 -31.64 0.24
CA LEU A 139 -4.02 -32.02 1.66
C LEU A 139 -3.57 -33.47 1.88
N GLN A 140 -3.82 -34.35 0.92
CA GLN A 140 -3.41 -35.76 1.01
C GLN A 140 -1.94 -36.00 0.63
N LYS A 141 -1.24 -34.97 0.12
CA LYS A 141 0.18 -35.01 -0.26
C LYS A 141 1.12 -34.39 0.79
N ILE A 142 0.58 -33.92 1.92
CA ILE A 142 1.37 -33.42 3.04
C ILE A 142 1.63 -34.62 3.96
N PRO A 143 2.90 -35.03 4.20
CA PRO A 143 3.23 -36.17 5.05
C PRO A 143 2.86 -35.96 6.52
#